data_AF-A0A524GBG0-F1
#
_entry.id   AF-A0A524GBG0-F1
#
_cell.length_a   1.000
_cell.length_b   1.000
_cell.length_c   1.000
_cell.angle_alpha   90.00
_cell.angle_beta   90.00
_cell.angle_gamma   90.00
#
_symmetry.space_group_name_H-M   'P 1'
#
loop_
_entity.id
_entity.type
_entity.pdbx_description
1 polymer ?
#
loop_
_entity_poly.entity_id
_entity_poly.type
_entity_poly.pdbx_seq_one_letter_code
_entity_poly.pdbx_strand_id
1 'polypeptide(L)'
;MADLKKIGGLLILIGGIIGLIEGILLILDMPIGILPGLDFGFGGLITGILGILFSLIALVNSGFIKISALEFKNKWLVILIMGILMYLFASHFGGILVFIGALLFLL
;
A
#
# COMPACT_ATOMS: atom_id res chain seq x y z
N MET A 1 0.58 19.69 -13.66
CA MET A 1 1.44 19.40 -12.50
C MET A 1 0.63 19.29 -11.21
N ALA A 2 -0.16 20.30 -10.82
CA ALA A 2 -1.00 20.20 -9.61
C ALA A 2 -2.04 19.06 -9.65
N ASP A 3 -2.62 18.77 -10.82
CA ASP A 3 -3.62 17.70 -10.96
C ASP A 3 -3.00 16.30 -10.93
N LEU A 4 -1.77 16.12 -11.41
CA LEU A 4 -1.06 14.83 -11.32
C LEU A 4 -0.80 14.44 -9.86
N LYS A 5 -0.40 15.39 -9.01
CA LYS A 5 -0.20 15.15 -7.57
C LYS A 5 -1.49 14.76 -6.85
N LYS A 6 -2.62 15.38 -7.23
CA LYS A 6 -3.94 15.01 -6.71
C LYS A 6 -4.36 13.61 -7.13
N ILE A 7 -4.16 13.26 -8.41
CA ILE A 7 -4.41 11.91 -8.93
C ILE A 7 -3.51 10.90 -8.21
N GLY A 8 -2.22 11.21 -8.05
CA GLY A 8 -1.28 10.37 -7.31
C GLY A 8 -1.73 10.13 -5.87
N GLY A 9 -2.15 11.18 -5.15
CA GLY A 9 -2.72 11.07 -3.81
C GLY A 9 -3.96 10.17 -3.76
N LEU A 10 -4.88 10.31 -4.72
CA LEU A 10 -6.07 9.47 -4.86
C LEU A 10 -5.71 8.00 -5.09
N LEU A 11 -4.74 7.71 -5.96
CA LEU A 11 -4.28 6.34 -6.21
C LEU A 11 -3.66 5.72 -4.96
N ILE A 12 -2.88 6.49 -4.18
CA ILE A 12 -2.31 6.00 -2.92
C ILE A 12 -3.41 5.72 -1.90
N LEU A 13 -4.42 6.58 -1.82
CA LEU A 13 -5.57 6.37 -0.93
C LEU A 13 -6.32 5.09 -1.29
N ILE A 14 -6.69 4.94 -2.56
CA ILE A 14 -7.45 3.78 -3.04
C ILE A 14 -6.60 2.51 -2.89
N GLY A 15 -5.34 2.56 -3.30
CA GLY A 15 -4.42 1.42 -3.19
C GLY A 15 -4.15 1.01 -1.75
N GLY A 16 -4.02 1.96 -0.83
CA GLY A 16 -3.87 1.71 0.60
C GLY A 16 -5.12 1.07 1.22
N ILE A 17 -6.32 1.54 0.86
CA ILE A 17 -7.57 0.92 1.34
C ILE A 17 -7.71 -0.50 0.80
N ILE A 18 -7.46 -0.71 -0.48
CA ILE A 18 -7.48 -2.05 -1.09
C ILE A 18 -6.47 -2.96 -0.41
N GLY A 19 -5.26 -2.47 -0.14
CA GLY A 19 -4.23 -3.26 0.53
C GLY A 19 -4.58 -3.64 1.98
N LEU A 20 -5.32 -2.80 2.70
CA LEU A 20 -5.88 -3.16 4.00
C LEU A 20 -6.89 -4.30 3.86
N ILE A 21 -7.80 -4.20 2.89
CA ILE A 21 -8.84 -5.22 2.66
C ILE A 21 -8.18 -6.55 2.27
N GLU A 22 -7.27 -6.54 1.30
CA GLU A 22 -6.53 -7.73 0.87
C GLU A 22 -5.71 -8.34 2.03
N GLY A 23 -5.06 -7.52 2.85
CA GLY A 23 -4.34 -7.98 4.04
C GLY A 23 -5.24 -8.64 5.08
N ILE A 24 -6.43 -8.08 5.35
CA ILE A 24 -7.41 -8.69 6.28
C ILE A 24 -7.92 -10.02 5.72
N LEU A 25 -8.24 -10.06 4.43
CA LEU A 25 -8.75 -11.26 3.77
C LEU A 25 -7.72 -12.40 3.75
N LEU A 26 -6.43 -12.06 3.59
CA LEU A 26 -5.32 -13.01 3.74
C LEU A 26 -5.25 -13.62 5.15
N ILE A 27 -5.48 -12.82 6.20
CA ILE A 27 -5.53 -13.33 7.58
C ILE A 27 -6.71 -14.29 7.79
N LEU A 28 -7.84 -14.03 7.12
CA LEU A 28 -9.04 -14.86 7.19
C LEU A 28 -8.97 -16.10 6.27
N ASP A 29 -7.83 -16.36 5.62
CA ASP A 29 -7.63 -17.45 4.66
C ASP A 29 -8.61 -17.39 3.47
N MET A 30 -9.03 -16.17 3.10
CA MET A 30 -9.91 -15.87 1.97
C MET A 30 -9.20 -14.97 0.94
N PRO A 31 -8.07 -15.39 0.35
CA PRO A 31 -7.27 -14.53 -0.51
C PRO A 31 -8.04 -14.09 -1.76
N ILE A 32 -8.14 -12.78 -1.98
CA ILE A 32 -8.63 -12.19 -3.23
C ILE A 32 -7.42 -11.67 -4.00
N GLY A 33 -6.89 -12.50 -4.90
CA GLY A 33 -5.81 -12.12 -5.80
C GLY A 33 -6.37 -11.60 -7.12
N ILE A 34 -6.36 -10.28 -7.33
CA ILE A 34 -6.72 -9.69 -8.63
C ILE A 34 -5.55 -9.82 -9.63
N LEU A 35 -4.32 -9.90 -9.13
CA LEU A 35 -3.08 -10.02 -9.90
C LEU A 35 -2.20 -11.15 -9.35
N PRO A 36 -1.38 -11.79 -10.22
CA PRO A 36 -0.44 -12.81 -9.79
C PRO A 36 0.63 -12.22 -8.87
N GLY A 37 1.02 -13.03 -7.90
CA GLY A 37 1.86 -12.63 -6.77
C GLY A 37 3.07 -13.51 -6.54
N LEU A 38 4.01 -12.99 -5.76
CA LEU A 38 5.14 -13.77 -5.23
C LEU A 38 4.76 -14.31 -3.86
N ASP A 39 4.70 -15.64 -3.74
CA ASP A 39 4.58 -16.28 -2.43
C ASP A 39 5.97 -16.55 -1.86
N PHE A 40 6.28 -15.90 -0.75
CA PHE A 40 7.52 -16.09 0.00
C PHE A 40 7.42 -17.19 1.07
N GLY A 41 6.29 -17.89 1.17
CA GLY A 41 6.10 -19.01 2.10
C GLY A 41 5.85 -18.61 3.56
N PHE A 42 5.57 -17.33 3.83
CA PHE A 42 5.33 -16.83 5.19
C PHE A 42 3.93 -17.20 5.75
N GLY A 43 3.05 -17.79 4.94
CA GLY A 43 1.67 -18.12 5.32
C GLY A 43 0.75 -16.89 5.40
N GLY A 44 -0.56 -17.09 5.17
CA GLY A 44 -1.55 -16.02 5.02
C GLY A 44 -1.66 -15.05 6.19
N LEU A 45 -1.42 -15.52 7.41
CA LEU A 45 -1.48 -14.69 8.62
C LEU A 45 -0.33 -13.67 8.67
N ILE A 46 0.90 -14.10 8.40
CA ILE A 46 2.08 -13.20 8.47
C ILE A 46 2.05 -12.23 7.28
N THR A 47 1.79 -12.72 6.08
CA THR A 47 1.68 -11.87 4.88
C THR A 47 0.54 -10.86 5.01
N GLY A 48 -0.60 -11.27 5.55
CA GLY A 48 -1.73 -10.38 5.79
C GLY A 48 -1.42 -9.27 6.80
N ILE A 49 -0.76 -9.58 7.92
CA ILE A 49 -0.31 -8.57 8.89
C ILE A 49 0.66 -7.57 8.25
N LEU A 50 1.64 -8.06 7.47
CA LEU A 50 2.57 -7.19 6.74
C LEU A 50 1.84 -6.27 5.75
N GLY A 51 0.87 -6.81 5.02
CA GLY A 51 0.03 -6.05 4.10
C GLY A 51 -0.72 -4.91 4.79
N ILE A 52 -1.33 -5.20 5.95
CA ILE A 52 -2.02 -4.19 6.74
C ILE A 52 -1.03 -3.10 7.18
N LEU A 53 0.14 -3.48 7.71
CA LEU A 53 1.15 -2.53 8.18
C LEU A 53 1.64 -1.63 7.05
N PHE A 54 2.01 -2.20 5.89
CA PHE A 54 2.49 -1.41 4.75
C PHE A 54 1.42 -0.47 4.20
N SER A 55 0.17 -0.94 4.14
CA SER A 55 -0.97 -0.13 3.70
C SER A 55 -1.24 1.03 4.66
N LEU A 56 -1.18 0.80 5.98
CA LEU A 56 -1.30 1.86 6.98
C LEU A 56 -0.18 2.90 6.84
N ILE A 57 1.07 2.47 6.64
CA ILE A 57 2.19 3.38 6.45
C ILE A 57 2.00 4.21 5.17
N ALA A 58 1.57 3.61 4.06
CA ALA A 58 1.28 4.34 2.82
C ALA A 58 0.16 5.38 3.01
N LEU A 59 -0.93 5.01 3.70
CA LEU A 59 -2.06 5.90 4.00
C LEU A 59 -1.68 7.06 4.92
N VAL A 60 -0.86 6.81 5.95
CA VAL A 60 -0.40 7.88 6.85
C VAL A 60 0.50 8.86 6.10
N ASN A 61 1.42 8.35 5.28
CA ASN A 61 2.39 9.20 4.58
C ASN A 61 1.78 9.94 3.38
N SER A 62 0.66 9.47 2.83
CA SER A 62 -0.13 10.24 1.84
C SER A 62 -0.86 11.45 2.42
N GLY A 63 -0.97 11.54 3.75
CA GLY A 63 -1.56 12.69 4.45
C GLY A 63 -3.07 12.63 4.64
N PHE A 64 -3.74 11.57 4.19
CA PHE A 64 -5.18 11.35 4.40
C PHE A 64 -5.50 10.85 5.82
N ILE A 65 -4.58 10.12 6.45
CA ILE A 65 -4.69 9.64 7.83
C ILE A 65 -3.51 10.19 8.64
N LYS A 66 -3.77 10.61 9.88
CA LYS A 66 -2.71 11.16 10.76
C LYS A 66 -2.47 10.23 11.94
N ILE A 67 -1.39 9.46 11.88
CA ILE A 67 -0.88 8.66 13.00
C ILE A 67 0.56 9.10 13.23
N SER A 68 0.81 9.83 14.31
CA SER A 68 2.11 10.45 14.59
C SER A 68 3.26 9.43 14.67
N ALA A 69 2.99 8.19 15.05
CA ALA A 69 3.98 7.12 15.15
C ALA A 69 4.46 6.57 13.79
N LEU A 70 3.70 6.80 12.70
CA LEU A 70 3.96 6.24 11.37
C LEU A 70 4.27 7.33 10.34
N GLU A 71 4.45 8.57 10.77
CA GLU A 71 4.76 9.71 9.93
C GLU A 71 6.27 9.85 9.72
N PHE A 72 6.70 9.87 8.46
CA PHE A 72 8.11 10.01 8.12
C PHE A 72 8.38 11.36 7.46
N LYS A 73 9.62 11.86 7.61
CA LYS A 73 10.04 13.12 6.99
C LYS A 73 10.02 13.06 5.47
N ASN A 74 10.44 11.94 4.88
CA ASN A 74 10.53 11.78 3.42
C ASN A 74 9.33 11.00 2.86
N LYS A 75 8.15 11.63 2.94
CA LYS A 75 6.83 10.99 2.71
C LYS A 75 6.73 10.27 1.37
N TRP A 76 7.11 10.93 0.27
CA TRP A 76 7.03 10.34 -1.07
C TRP A 76 7.85 9.03 -1.18
N LEU A 77 9.09 9.05 -0.70
CA LEU A 77 9.98 7.90 -0.78
C LEU A 77 9.47 6.73 0.06
N VAL A 78 8.87 7.03 1.22
CA VAL A 78 8.21 6.02 2.05
C VAL A 78 7.01 5.41 1.33
N ILE A 79 6.16 6.22 0.70
CA ILE A 79 5.00 5.71 -0.07
C ILE A 79 5.47 4.82 -1.23
N LEU A 80 6.54 5.22 -1.94
CA LEU A 80 7.12 4.42 -3.02
C LEU A 80 7.59 3.05 -2.53
N ILE A 81 8.38 3.03 -1.44
CA ILE A 81 8.87 1.79 -0.84
C ILE A 81 7.71 0.93 -0.34
N MET A 82 6.71 1.54 0.31
CA MET A 82 5.52 0.82 0.75
C MET A 82 4.74 0.22 -0.41
N GLY A 83 4.60 0.92 -1.55
CA GLY A 83 3.96 0.37 -2.74
C GLY A 83 4.68 -0.88 -3.26
N ILE A 84 6.02 -0.87 -3.27
CA ILE A 84 6.83 -2.04 -3.64
C ILE A 84 6.62 -3.18 -2.64
N LEU A 85 6.71 -2.90 -1.33
CA LEU A 85 6.53 -3.93 -0.30
C LEU A 85 5.12 -4.51 -0.30
N MET A 86 4.09 -3.68 -0.50
CA MET A 86 2.72 -4.13 -0.66
C MET A 86 2.60 -5.08 -1.86
N TYR A 87 3.15 -4.70 -3.01
CA TYR A 87 3.12 -5.54 -4.21
C TYR A 87 3.81 -6.89 -4.02
N LEU A 88 4.94 -6.91 -3.32
CA LEU A 88 5.72 -8.13 -3.11
C LEU A 88 5.10 -9.06 -2.07
N PHE A 89 4.55 -8.52 -0.97
CA PHE A 89 4.27 -9.33 0.22
C PHE A 89 2.80 -9.58 0.51
N ALA A 90 1.87 -8.78 -0.01
CA ALA A 90 0.49 -8.88 0.46
C ALA A 90 -0.58 -8.40 -0.51
N SER A 91 -0.39 -7.22 -1.10
CA SER A 91 -1.40 -6.54 -1.89
C SER A 91 -0.86 -6.20 -3.26
N HIS A 92 -1.10 -7.09 -4.22
CA HIS A 92 -0.61 -6.93 -5.59
C HIS A 92 -1.26 -5.70 -6.25
N PHE A 93 -2.59 -5.67 -6.25
CA PHE A 93 -3.32 -4.58 -6.90
C PHE A 93 -3.21 -3.28 -6.11
N GLY A 94 -3.41 -3.33 -4.79
CA GLY A 94 -3.23 -2.16 -3.93
C GLY A 94 -1.79 -1.62 -3.97
N GLY A 95 -0.79 -2.50 -3.99
CA GLY A 95 0.62 -2.12 -4.09
C GLY A 95 0.98 -1.41 -5.39
N ILE A 96 0.48 -1.90 -6.54
CA ILE A 96 0.67 -1.20 -7.83
C ILE A 96 0.01 0.17 -7.82
N LEU A 97 -1.20 0.29 -7.29
CA LEU A 97 -1.89 1.58 -7.17
C LEU A 97 -1.09 2.57 -6.31
N VAL A 98 -0.57 2.13 -5.17
CA VAL A 98 0.29 2.94 -4.30
C VAL A 98 1.61 3.30 -5.01
N PHE A 99 2.22 2.36 -5.74
CA PHE A 99 3.46 2.59 -6.48
C PHE A 99 3.30 3.63 -7.59
N ILE A 100 2.30 3.46 -8.45
CA ILE A 100 1.98 4.42 -9.51
C ILE A 100 1.59 5.78 -8.88
N GLY A 101 0.80 5.74 -7.83
CA GLY A 101 0.41 6.94 -7.10
C GLY A 101 1.60 7.71 -6.52
N ALA A 102 2.61 7.01 -5.99
CA ALA A 102 3.85 7.61 -5.50
C ALA A 102 4.70 8.26 -6.61
N LEU A 103 4.76 7.63 -7.79
CA LEU A 103 5.43 8.19 -8.96
C LEU A 103 4.74 9.47 -9.45
N LEU A 104 3.41 9.45 -9.53
CA LEU A 104 2.62 10.62 -9.92
C LEU A 104 2.64 11.74 -8.86
N PHE A 105 2.83 11.39 -7.59
CA PHE A 105 2.96 12.36 -6.51
C PHE A 105 4.32 13.11 -6.55
N LEU A 106 5.35 12.47 -7.10
CA LEU A 106 6.67 13.08 -7.30
C LEU A 106 6.67 14.10 -8.46
N LEU A 107 5.98 13.78 -9.56
CA LEU A 107 5.84 14.63 -10.76
C LEU A 107 4.98 15.89 -10.51
#